data_AF-A0A1S1BGV1-F1
#
_entry.id   AF-A0A1S1BGV1-F1
#
_cell.length_a   1.000
_cell.length_b   1.000
_cell.length_c   1.000
_cell.angle_alpha   90.00
_cell.angle_beta   90.00
_cell.angle_gamma   90.00
#
_symmetry.space_group_name_H-M   'P 1'
#
loop_
_entity.id
_entity.type
_entity.pdbx_description
1 polymer ?
#
loop_
_entity_poly.entity_id
_entity_poly.type
_entity_poly.pdbx_seq_one_letter_code
_entity_poly.pdbx_strand_id
1 'polypeptide(L)' 'MSKATLRTYRTIKQEAERTGLSERTLRRYIATGRLRAYKAGKTLRIDPADTDQIFTATDNWD' A
#
# COMPACT_ATOMS: atom_id res chain seq x y z
N MET A 1 -23.10 -14.07 10.25
CA MET A 1 -23.02 -13.45 8.91
C MET A 1 -21.74 -12.65 8.84
N SER A 2 -20.78 -13.02 7.96
CA SER A 2 -19.54 -12.25 7.79
C SER A 2 -19.86 -10.96 7.03
N LYS A 3 -19.58 -9.81 7.64
CA LYS A 3 -19.71 -8.50 6.98
C LYS A 3 -18.66 -8.44 5.87
N ALA A 4 -19.08 -8.35 4.61
CA ALA A 4 -18.15 -8.16 3.51
C ALA A 4 -17.47 -6.80 3.69
N THR A 5 -16.17 -6.80 3.99
CA THR A 5 -15.39 -5.57 4.12
C THR A 5 -15.18 -4.98 2.73
N LEU A 6 -15.75 -3.80 2.49
CA LEU A 6 -15.53 -3.07 1.24
C LEU A 6 -14.05 -2.68 1.14
N ARG A 7 -13.36 -3.13 0.09
CA ARG A 7 -11.99 -2.70 -0.19
C ARG A 7 -11.98 -1.21 -0.52
N THR A 8 -11.15 -0.45 0.18
CA THR A 8 -10.98 0.98 -0.05
C THR A 8 -9.67 1.21 -0.80
N TYR A 9 -9.75 1.75 -2.00
CA TYR A 9 -8.59 1.96 -2.87
C TYR A 9 -8.05 3.40 -2.78
N ARG A 10 -6.79 3.55 -2.38
CA ARG A 10 -6.12 4.85 -2.22
C ARG A 10 -5.22 5.17 -3.41
N THR A 11 -5.01 6.46 -3.69
CA THR A 11 -3.96 6.89 -4.63
C THR A 11 -2.58 6.70 -3.99
N ILE A 12 -1.52 6.72 -4.81
CA ILE A 12 -0.13 6.67 -4.30
C ILE A 12 0.12 7.80 -3.28
N LYS A 13 -0.37 9.01 -3.55
CA LYS A 13 -0.25 10.16 -2.66
C LYS A 13 -0.96 9.93 -1.32
N GLN A 14 -2.21 9.48 -1.36
CA GLN A 14 -2.99 9.21 -0.14
C GLN A 14 -2.37 8.10 0.72
N GLU A 15 -1.73 7.13 0.08
CA GLU A 15 -1.07 6.03 0.78
C GLU A 15 0.29 6.45 1.36
N ALA A 16 1.02 7.32 0.66
CA ALA A 16 2.23 7.95 1.17
C ALA A 16 1.93 8.76 2.44
N GLU A 17 0.87 9.57 2.41
CA GLU A 17 0.40 10.33 3.58
C GLU A 17 -0.01 9.40 4.75
N ARG A 18 -0.67 8.26 4.46
CA ARG A 18 -1.09 7.31 5.51
C ARG A 18 0.09 6.61 6.19
N THR A 19 1.08 6.21 5.40
CA THR A 19 2.16 5.31 5.84
C THR A 19 3.44 6.03 6.25
N GLY A 20 3.56 7.32 5.93
CA GLY A 20 4.80 8.08 6.08
C GLY A 20 5.89 7.69 5.06
N LEU A 21 5.62 6.75 4.15
CA LEU A 21 6.54 6.41 3.06
C LEU A 21 6.45 7.45 1.95
N SER A 22 7.59 7.76 1.32
CA SER A 22 7.57 8.63 0.13
C SER A 22 6.83 7.98 -1.05
N GLU A 23 6.17 8.77 -1.90
CA GLU A 23 5.57 8.28 -3.15
C GLU A 23 6.58 7.54 -4.02
N ARG A 24 7.86 7.98 -4.01
CA ARG A 24 8.97 7.32 -4.72
C ARG A 24 9.22 5.91 -4.22
N THR A 25 9.16 5.68 -2.90
CA THR A 25 9.31 4.35 -2.30
C THR A 25 8.15 3.45 -2.70
N LEU A 26 6.91 3.93 -2.64
CA LEU A 26 5.73 3.16 -3.07
C LEU A 26 5.81 2.78 -4.56
N ARG A 27 6.16 3.73 -5.43
CA ARG A 27 6.37 3.47 -6.87
C ARG A 27 7.46 2.44 -7.12
N ARG A 28 8.58 2.52 -6.38
CA ARG A 28 9.65 1.53 -6.45
C ARG A 28 9.14 0.14 -6.06
N TYR A 29 8.42 0.01 -4.95
CA TYR A 29 7.84 -1.28 -4.54
C TYR A 29 6.86 -1.84 -5.56
N ILE A 30 6.06 -0.99 -6.20
CA ILE A 30 5.18 -1.41 -7.29
C ILE A 30 6.00 -1.91 -8.48
N ALA A 31 7.02 -1.16 -8.91
CA ALA A 31 7.87 -1.51 -10.04
C ALA A 31 8.67 -2.81 -9.81
N THR A 32 9.11 -3.07 -8.57
CA THR A 32 9.83 -4.29 -8.20
C THR A 32 8.91 -5.45 -7.80
N GLY A 33 7.58 -5.29 -7.90
CA GLY A 33 6.61 -6.32 -7.53
C GLY A 33 6.45 -6.58 -6.02
N ARG A 34 7.03 -5.73 -5.15
CA ARG A 34 6.90 -5.83 -3.68
C ARG A 34 5.59 -5.26 -3.15
N LEU A 35 4.93 -4.37 -3.90
CA LEU A 35 3.61 -3.82 -3.59
C LEU A 35 2.67 -4.02 -4.77
N ARG A 36 1.51 -4.63 -4.53
CA ARG A 36 0.48 -4.77 -5.55
C ARG A 36 -0.24 -3.44 -5.77
N ALA A 37 -0.38 -3.04 -7.03
CA ALA A 37 -1.21 -1.91 -7.43
C ALA A 37 -2.31 -2.34 -8.40
N TYR A 38 -3.44 -1.64 -8.32
CA TYR A 38 -4.64 -1.89 -9.11
C TYR A 38 -4.82 -0.74 -10.09
N LYS A 39 -5.05 -1.04 -11.37
CA LYS A 39 -5.31 -0.02 -12.39
C LYS A 39 -6.76 0.47 -12.29
N ALA A 40 -6.94 1.78 -12.21
CA ALA A 40 -8.21 2.47 -12.39
C ALA A 40 -8.04 3.46 -13.56
N GLY A 41 -8.21 2.95 -14.78
CA GLY A 41 -7.88 3.66 -16.02
C GLY A 41 -6.39 3.96 -16.12
N LYS A 42 -6.04 5.25 -16.23
CA LYS A 42 -4.65 5.73 -16.30
C LYS A 42 -3.99 5.87 -14.91
N THR A 43 -4.74 5.70 -13.82
CA THR A 43 -4.24 5.87 -12.46
C THR A 43 -3.99 4.53 -11.77
N LEU A 44 -3.01 4.51 -10.87
CA LEU A 44 -2.79 3.38 -9.97
C LEU A 44 -3.48 3.62 -8.63
N ARG A 45 -3.99 2.53 -8.08
CA ARG A 45 -4.59 2.47 -6.76
C ARG A 45 -3.90 1.41 -5.92
N ILE A 46 -3.89 1.64 -4.62
CA ILE A 46 -3.30 0.75 -3.62
C ILE A 46 -4.41 0.33 -2.67
N ASP A 47 -4.46 -0.98 -2.38
CA ASP A 47 -5.24 -1.49 -1.26
C ASP A 47 -4.40 -1.34 0.01
N PRO A 48 -4.87 -0.63 1.05
CA PRO A 48 -4.14 -0.45 2.30
C PRO A 48 -3.64 -1.76 2.91
N ALA A 49 -4.42 -2.85 2.76
CA ALA A 49 -4.04 -4.16 3.26
C ALA A 49 -2.77 -4.71 2.59
N ASP A 50 -2.54 -4.40 1.31
CA ASP A 50 -1.33 -4.81 0.59
C ASP A 50 -0.11 -4.01 1.08
N THR A 51 -0.28 -2.74 1.45
CA THR A 51 0.81 -1.92 2.01
C THR A 51 1.15 -2.32 3.43
N ASP A 52 0.15 -2.63 4.25
CA ASP A 52 0.36 -3.06 5.64
C ASP A 52 1.22 -4.34 5.72
N GLN A 53 1.09 -5.23 4.73
CA GLN A 53 1.91 -6.44 4.60
C GLN A 53 3.39 -6.17 4.28
N ILE A 54 3.76 -4.96 3.84
CA ILE A 54 5.15 -4.61 3.55
C ILE A 54 5.94 -4.35 4.84
N PHE A 55 5.24 -3.90 5.88
CA PHE A 55 5.85 -3.61 7.16
C PHE A 55 6.19 -4.92 7.87
N THR A 56 7.43 -5.00 8.34
CA THR A 56 7.87 -6.07 9.22
C THR A 56 8.07 -5.44 10.58
N ALA A 57 7.39 -5.97 11.59
CA ALA A 57 7.63 -5.56 12.97
C ALA A 57 9.08 -5.92 13.32
N THR A 58 9.84 -4.93 13.78
CA THR A 58 11.16 -5.12 14.39
C THR A 58 11.01 -4.77 15.86
N ASP A 59 11.13 -5.77 16.71
CA ASP A 59 11.22 -5.69 18.17
C ASP A 59 12.66 -5.83 18.68
N ASN A 60 13.62 -6.02 17.77
CA ASN A 60 15.04 -5.98 18.09
C ASN A 60 15.48 -4.52 18.33
N TRP A 61 15.41 -4.12 19.59
CA TRP A 61 16.03 -2.92 20.14
C TRP A 61 17.30 -3.28 20.94
N ASP A 62 18.08 -4.25 20.44
CA ASP A 62 19.41 -4.57 20.97
C ASP A 62 20.41 -3.44 20.69
#